data_AF-X0X3F5-F1
#
_entry.id   AF-X0X3F5-F1
#
_cell.length_a   1.000
_cell.length_b   1.000
_cell.length_c   1.000
_cell.angle_alpha   90.00
_cell.angle_beta   90.00
_cell.angle_gamma   90.00
#
_symmetry.space_group_name_H-M   'P 1'
#
loop_
_entity.id
_entity.type
_entity.pdbx_description
1 polymer ?
#
loop_
_entity_poly.entity_id
_entity_poly.type
_entity_poly.pdbx_seq_one_letter_code
_entity_poly.pdbx_strand_id
1 'polypeptide(L)'
;MGSETKRLSDDGYSDRKLKLKAVMKDLNKKFKDPNLLKMGDKEPVKETLPLGVPIIDDFLGGGWTMGNFSVLYGTESVGKSTGALQTIANAQKEGKICCLIDLEHSFDRVRAVQLGVNVEELILIDTAENAEQAMDIM
;
A
#
# COMPACT_ATOMS: atom_id res chain seq x y z
N MET A 1 37.33 42.52 -24.42
CA MET A 1 36.72 42.22 -23.12
C MET A 1 35.23 41.93 -23.34
N GLY A 2 34.79 40.70 -23.03
CA GLY A 2 33.43 40.20 -22.73
C GLY A 2 32.22 40.67 -23.56
N SER A 3 31.25 39.86 -23.96
CA SER A 3 30.99 38.43 -23.79
C SER A 3 29.77 38.12 -24.66
N GLU A 4 29.93 37.29 -25.68
CA GLU A 4 28.82 36.76 -26.47
C GLU A 4 28.01 35.80 -25.59
N THR A 5 26.85 36.24 -25.13
CA THR A 5 25.85 35.37 -24.51
C THR A 5 25.22 34.51 -25.61
N LYS A 6 25.85 33.38 -25.90
CA LYS A 6 25.31 32.29 -26.73
C LYS A 6 23.94 31.90 -26.15
N ARG A 7 22.85 32.27 -26.82
CA ARG A 7 21.53 31.67 -26.58
C ARG A 7 21.67 30.17 -26.83
N LEU A 8 21.65 29.37 -25.77
CA LEU A 8 21.54 27.92 -25.87
C LEU A 8 20.27 27.62 -26.65
N SER A 9 20.42 27.09 -27.85
CA SER A 9 19.36 26.84 -28.81
C SER A 9 18.32 25.85 -28.28
N ASP A 10 17.05 26.16 -28.52
CA ASP A 10 15.88 25.30 -28.25
C ASP A 10 16.01 23.90 -28.89
N ASP A 11 16.82 23.79 -29.94
CA ASP A 11 17.10 22.56 -30.70
C ASP A 11 17.74 21.47 -29.83
N GLY A 12 18.65 21.84 -28.93
CA GLY A 12 19.33 20.90 -28.03
C GLY A 12 18.42 20.36 -26.92
N TYR A 13 17.40 21.12 -26.52
CA TYR A 13 16.41 20.70 -25.53
C TYR A 13 15.41 19.70 -26.14
N SER A 14 14.97 19.95 -27.38
CA SER A 14 14.11 19.04 -28.15
C SER A 14 14.78 17.68 -28.40
N ASP A 15 16.05 17.68 -28.82
CA ASP A 15 16.79 16.45 -29.16
C ASP A 15 17.06 15.57 -27.92
N ARG A 16 17.37 16.18 -26.76
CA ARG A 16 17.47 15.46 -25.48
C ARG A 16 16.14 14.83 -25.04
N LYS A 17 15.03 15.54 -25.26
CA LYS A 17 13.67 15.05 -24.91
C LYS A 17 13.25 13.88 -25.79
N LEU A 18 13.65 13.89 -27.07
CA LEU A 18 13.43 12.79 -28.01
C LEU A 18 14.26 11.55 -27.63
N LYS A 19 15.54 11.73 -27.31
CA LYS A 19 16.41 10.63 -26.84
C LYS A 19 15.89 10.01 -25.54
N LEU A 20 15.45 10.84 -24.58
CA LEU A 20 14.83 10.36 -23.36
C LEU A 20 13.55 9.54 -23.62
N LYS A 21 12.68 10.00 -24.54
CA LYS A 21 11.47 9.24 -24.93
C LYS A 21 11.81 7.88 -25.55
N ALA A 22 12.86 7.81 -26.37
CA ALA A 22 13.30 6.55 -26.97
C ALA A 22 13.81 5.57 -25.90
N VAL A 23 14.66 6.03 -24.98
CA VAL A 23 15.14 5.22 -23.85
C VAL A 23 13.99 4.74 -22.97
N MET A 24 13.03 5.60 -22.63
CA MET A 24 11.85 5.21 -21.83
C MET A 24 10.99 4.17 -22.56
N LYS A 25 10.85 4.27 -23.89
CA LYS A 25 10.11 3.30 -24.69
C LYS A 25 10.80 1.93 -24.72
N ASP A 26 12.13 1.93 -24.82
CA ASP A 26 12.92 0.69 -24.78
C ASP A 26 12.89 0.04 -23.40
N LEU A 27 12.94 0.84 -22.32
CA LEU A 27 12.73 0.35 -20.95
C LEU A 27 11.35 -0.27 -20.77
N ASN A 28 10.26 0.42 -21.17
CA ASN A 28 8.91 -0.14 -21.07
C ASN A 28 8.73 -1.44 -21.86
N LYS A 29 9.35 -1.55 -23.04
CA LYS A 29 9.28 -2.77 -23.86
C LYS A 29 10.07 -3.93 -23.24
N LYS A 30 11.23 -3.63 -22.64
CA LYS A 30 12.12 -4.64 -22.05
C LYS A 30 11.61 -5.15 -20.71
N PHE A 31 11.11 -4.25 -19.86
CA PHE A 31 10.67 -4.58 -18.52
C PHE A 31 9.19 -4.99 -18.44
N LYS A 32 8.37 -4.64 -19.46
CA LYS A 32 6.89 -4.81 -19.44
C LYS A 32 6.27 -4.36 -18.11
N ASP A 33 6.95 -3.45 -17.41
CA ASP A 33 6.63 -3.09 -16.06
C ASP A 33 5.62 -1.95 -16.11
N PRO A 34 4.37 -2.15 -15.67
CA PRO A 34 3.38 -1.08 -15.60
C PRO A 34 3.81 0.06 -14.66
N ASN A 35 4.88 -0.11 -13.87
CA ASN A 35 5.36 0.86 -12.89
C ASN A 35 6.41 1.86 -13.41
N LEU A 36 6.79 1.82 -14.69
CA LEU A 36 7.59 2.88 -15.32
C LEU A 36 6.71 4.09 -15.68
N LEU A 37 6.15 4.72 -14.65
CA LEU A 37 5.41 5.97 -14.75
C LEU A 37 6.39 7.13 -14.59
N LYS A 38 6.18 8.24 -15.32
CA LYS A 38 6.86 9.47 -14.94
C LYS A 38 6.25 9.93 -13.63
N MET A 39 7.08 10.44 -12.73
CA MET A 39 6.66 10.96 -11.41
C MET A 39 5.60 12.09 -11.47
N GLY A 40 5.34 12.67 -12.64
CA GLY A 40 4.28 13.64 -12.88
C GLY A 40 3.02 13.10 -13.58
N ASP A 41 3.00 11.82 -13.95
CA ASP A 41 1.79 11.16 -14.43
C ASP A 41 0.86 10.98 -13.24
N LYS A 42 -0.42 11.33 -13.38
CA LYS A 42 -1.41 11.15 -12.29
C LYS A 42 -1.50 9.66 -11.98
N GLU A 43 -1.08 9.26 -10.78
CA GLU A 43 -1.39 7.93 -10.28
C GLU A 43 -2.92 7.76 -10.27
N PRO A 44 -3.44 6.59 -10.68
CA PRO A 44 -4.84 6.28 -10.48
C PRO A 44 -5.18 6.41 -8.99
N VAL A 45 -6.36 6.93 -8.68
CA VAL A 45 -6.85 6.98 -7.30
C VAL A 45 -6.92 5.54 -6.80
N LYS A 46 -6.07 5.21 -5.82
CA LYS A 46 -6.05 3.89 -5.20
C LYS A 46 -7.20 3.79 -4.21
N GLU A 47 -7.87 2.64 -4.20
CA GLU A 47 -8.88 2.34 -3.19
C GLU A 47 -8.24 2.39 -1.80
N THR A 48 -8.94 2.99 -0.84
CA THR A 48 -8.49 3.08 0.55
C THR A 48 -9.47 2.37 1.47
N LEU A 49 -8.94 1.80 2.55
CA LEU A 49 -9.69 1.12 3.59
C LEU A 49 -9.43 1.78 4.95
N PRO A 50 -10.43 2.32 5.63
CA PRO A 50 -10.25 2.97 6.92
C PRO A 50 -9.70 2.02 8.00
N LEU A 51 -8.67 2.47 8.72
CA LEU A 51 -8.19 1.84 9.95
C LEU A 51 -9.25 1.92 11.07
N GLY A 52 -10.10 2.96 11.04
CA GLY A 52 -11.12 3.21 12.07
C GLY A 52 -10.67 4.21 13.14
N VAL A 53 -9.59 4.94 12.88
CA VAL A 53 -9.09 6.03 13.73
C VAL A 53 -9.10 7.30 12.88
N PRO A 54 -10.11 8.19 13.02
CA PRO A 54 -10.34 9.29 12.08
C PRO A 54 -9.11 10.16 11.80
N ILE A 55 -8.35 10.50 12.84
CA ILE A 55 -7.16 11.34 12.68
C ILE A 55 -6.03 10.66 11.87
N ILE A 56 -5.92 9.34 11.96
CA ILE A 56 -4.94 8.56 11.18
C ILE A 56 -5.47 8.37 9.76
N ASP A 57 -6.75 8.04 9.61
CA ASP A 57 -7.38 7.86 8.31
C ASP A 57 -7.29 9.15 7.47
N ASP A 58 -7.56 10.31 8.07
CA ASP A 58 -7.39 11.61 7.42
C ASP A 58 -5.93 11.87 7.00
N PHE A 59 -4.97 11.55 7.87
CA PHE A 59 -3.55 11.70 7.58
C PHE A 59 -3.08 10.79 6.44
N LEU A 60 -3.63 9.59 6.33
CA LEU A 60 -3.34 8.62 5.27
C LEU A 60 -4.14 8.88 3.98
N GLY A 61 -5.04 9.86 3.96
CA GLY A 61 -5.89 10.16 2.80
C GLY A 61 -7.05 9.19 2.60
N GLY A 62 -7.59 8.65 3.69
CA GLY A 62 -8.75 7.74 3.72
C GLY A 62 -8.49 6.40 4.40
N GLY A 63 -7.24 6.13 4.81
CA GLY A 63 -6.83 4.90 5.48
C GLY A 63 -5.78 4.10 4.71
N TRP A 64 -5.78 2.78 4.89
CA TRP A 64 -4.85 1.87 4.22
C TRP A 64 -5.05 1.88 2.71
N THR A 65 -3.99 2.05 1.93
CA THR A 65 -4.05 1.92 0.48
C THR A 65 -4.13 0.44 0.08
N MET A 66 -5.20 0.05 -0.60
CA MET A 66 -5.40 -1.33 -1.07
C MET A 66 -4.39 -1.70 -2.16
N GLY A 67 -4.02 -2.99 -2.20
CA GLY A 67 -3.03 -3.54 -3.15
C GLY A 67 -1.57 -3.29 -2.76
N ASN A 68 -1.32 -2.69 -1.60
CA ASN A 68 0.01 -2.45 -1.05
C ASN A 68 0.21 -3.20 0.27
N PHE A 69 1.48 -3.41 0.62
CA PHE A 69 1.86 -3.85 1.96
C PHE A 69 1.96 -2.64 2.90
N SER A 70 1.27 -2.70 4.04
CA SER A 70 1.27 -1.66 5.06
C SER A 70 1.65 -2.22 6.43
N VAL A 71 2.36 -1.44 7.24
CA VAL A 71 2.87 -1.88 8.55
C VAL A 71 2.43 -0.92 9.64
N LEU A 72 1.81 -1.46 10.69
CA LEU A 72 1.55 -0.77 11.95
C LEU A 72 2.50 -1.29 13.03
N TYR A 73 3.43 -0.45 13.48
CA TYR A 73 4.45 -0.81 14.46
C TYR A 73 4.34 0.02 15.75
N GLY A 74 4.88 -0.51 16.85
CA GLY A 74 4.88 0.15 18.15
C GLY A 74 5.05 -0.83 19.30
N THR A 75 5.23 -0.31 20.52
CA THR A 75 5.43 -1.13 21.73
C THR A 75 4.21 -2.00 22.03
N GLU A 76 4.36 -2.95 22.95
CA GLU A 76 3.23 -3.74 23.42
C GLU A 76 2.13 -2.84 24.00
N SER A 77 0.87 -3.28 23.88
CA SER A 77 -0.31 -2.57 24.42
C SER A 77 -0.66 -1.20 23.83
N VAL A 78 0.02 -0.72 22.77
CA VAL A 78 -0.37 0.53 22.06
C VAL A 78 -1.58 0.38 21.14
N GLY A 79 -2.19 -0.81 21.10
CA GLY A 79 -3.40 -1.06 20.34
C GLY A 79 -3.21 -1.58 18.91
N LYS A 80 -2.02 -2.09 18.54
CA LYS A 80 -1.75 -2.65 17.19
C LYS A 80 -2.78 -3.67 16.74
N SER A 81 -2.99 -4.74 17.53
CA SER A 81 -3.97 -5.79 17.24
C SER A 81 -5.40 -5.24 17.24
N THR A 82 -5.68 -4.20 18.04
CA THR A 82 -6.99 -3.53 18.02
C THR A 82 -7.22 -2.79 16.72
N GLY A 83 -6.22 -2.06 16.22
CA GLY A 83 -6.27 -1.41 14.90
C GLY A 83 -6.40 -2.43 13.76
N ALA A 84 -5.69 -3.56 13.84
CA ALA A 84 -5.82 -4.63 12.86
C ALA A 84 -7.26 -5.20 12.82
N LEU A 85 -7.84 -5.52 13.98
CA LEU A 85 -9.22 -6.01 14.07
C LEU A 85 -10.25 -4.97 13.61
N GLN A 86 -10.02 -3.69 13.92
CA GLN A 86 -10.90 -2.62 13.46
C GLN A 86 -10.86 -2.45 11.93
N THR A 87 -9.66 -2.60 11.34
CA THR A 87 -9.48 -2.62 9.88
C THR A 87 -10.23 -3.78 9.25
N ILE A 88 -10.13 -4.98 9.82
CA ILE A 88 -10.87 -6.18 9.38
C ILE A 88 -12.39 -5.93 9.45
N ALA A 89 -12.88 -5.38 10.56
CA ALA A 89 -14.30 -5.08 10.71
C ALA A 89 -14.80 -4.08 9.64
N ASN A 90 -14.00 -3.07 9.30
CA ASN A 90 -14.34 -2.11 8.24
C ASN A 90 -14.32 -2.77 6.85
N ALA A 91 -13.34 -3.63 6.58
CA ALA A 91 -13.27 -4.37 5.33
C ALA A 91 -14.48 -5.29 5.13
N GLN A 92 -14.86 -6.04 6.17
CA GLN A 92 -16.03 -6.92 6.13
C GLN A 92 -17.34 -6.14 5.91
N LYS A 93 -17.48 -4.94 6.48
CA LYS A 93 -18.63 -4.05 6.20
C LYS A 93 -18.74 -3.65 4.74
N GLU A 94 -17.61 -3.56 4.04
CA GLU A 94 -17.54 -3.29 2.59
C GLU A 94 -17.66 -4.59 1.75
N GLY A 95 -18.00 -5.72 2.38
CA GLY A 95 -18.17 -7.01 1.71
C GLY A 95 -16.85 -7.68 1.31
N LYS A 96 -15.71 -7.25 1.87
CA LYS A 96 -14.41 -7.87 1.62
C LYS A 96 -14.23 -9.10 2.50
N ILE A 97 -13.61 -10.14 1.95
CA ILE A 97 -13.20 -11.34 2.68
C ILE A 97 -11.86 -11.04 3.35
N CYS A 98 -11.73 -11.38 4.64
CA CYS A 98 -10.53 -11.13 5.42
C CYS A 98 -9.91 -12.42 5.94
N CYS A 99 -8.59 -12.42 6.01
CA CYS A 99 -7.81 -13.45 6.68
C CYS A 99 -6.93 -12.80 7.76
N LEU A 100 -6.84 -13.45 8.91
CA LEU A 100 -5.96 -13.08 10.01
C LEU A 100 -4.96 -14.21 10.23
N ILE A 101 -3.67 -13.86 10.17
CA ILE A 101 -2.58 -14.76 10.55
C ILE A 101 -2.13 -14.36 11.96
N ASP A 102 -2.35 -15.22 12.94
CA ASP A 102 -1.98 -14.99 14.34
C ASP A 102 -0.76 -15.82 14.71
N LEU A 103 0.43 -15.19 14.63
CA LEU A 103 1.69 -15.80 15.03
C LEU A 103 1.95 -15.73 16.54
N GLU A 104 1.18 -14.92 17.29
CA GLU A 104 1.34 -14.74 18.74
C GLU A 104 0.38 -15.62 19.54
N HIS A 105 -0.51 -16.37 18.87
CA HIS A 105 -1.57 -17.17 19.47
C HIS A 105 -2.37 -16.40 20.54
N SER A 106 -2.62 -15.11 20.28
CA SER A 106 -3.23 -14.17 21.23
C SER A 106 -4.63 -13.71 20.80
N PHE A 107 -5.15 -14.23 19.69
CA PHE A 107 -6.44 -13.84 19.14
C PHE A 107 -7.61 -14.17 20.09
N ASP A 108 -8.37 -13.13 20.44
CA ASP A 108 -9.57 -13.22 21.27
C ASP A 108 -10.83 -12.97 20.41
N ARG A 109 -11.62 -14.03 20.22
CA ARG A 109 -12.89 -13.98 19.48
C ARG A 109 -13.90 -13.01 20.09
N VAL A 110 -14.01 -12.95 21.42
CA VAL A 110 -14.97 -12.07 22.10
C VAL A 110 -14.61 -10.61 21.83
N ARG A 111 -13.32 -10.27 21.92
CA ARG A 111 -12.83 -8.93 21.60
C ARG A 111 -13.06 -8.57 20.13
N ALA A 112 -12.83 -9.51 19.21
CA ALA A 112 -13.05 -9.29 17.78
C ALA A 112 -14.53 -8.96 17.48
N VAL A 113 -15.47 -9.72 18.05
CA VAL A 113 -16.92 -9.45 17.90
C VAL A 113 -17.28 -8.07 18.46
N GLN A 114 -16.74 -7.69 19.62
CA GLN A 114 -16.98 -6.35 20.20
C GLN A 114 -16.51 -5.20 19.29
N LEU A 115 -15.46 -5.42 18.51
CA LEU A 115 -14.93 -4.45 17.54
C LEU A 115 -15.70 -4.47 16.20
N GLY A 116 -16.68 -5.38 16.06
CA GLY A 116 -17.54 -5.50 14.89
C GLY A 116 -17.00 -6.43 13.80
N VAL A 117 -16.05 -7.30 14.13
CA VAL A 117 -15.57 -8.35 13.22
C VAL A 117 -16.63 -9.45 13.11
N ASN A 118 -16.98 -9.82 11.89
CA ASN A 118 -17.76 -11.02 11.62
C ASN A 118 -16.84 -12.25 11.73
N VAL A 119 -16.78 -12.85 12.92
CA VAL A 119 -15.90 -13.98 13.22
C VAL A 119 -16.29 -15.28 12.52
N GLU A 120 -17.54 -15.39 12.05
CA GLU A 120 -18.01 -16.57 11.31
C GLU A 120 -17.45 -16.61 9.88
N GLU A 121 -17.16 -15.45 9.31
CA GLU A 121 -16.60 -15.29 7.96
C GLU A 121 -15.10 -14.97 7.98
N LEU A 122 -14.49 -14.82 9.16
CA LEU A 122 -13.06 -14.54 9.29
C LEU A 122 -12.25 -15.84 9.13
N ILE A 123 -11.35 -15.85 8.16
CA ILE A 123 -10.38 -16.94 8.00
C ILE A 123 -9.23 -16.72 8.99
N LEU A 124 -9.10 -17.58 10.00
CA LEU A 124 -8.01 -17.54 10.98
C LEU A 124 -6.96 -18.60 10.65
N ILE A 125 -5.71 -18.17 10.54
CA ILE A 125 -4.54 -19.03 10.43
C ILE A 125 -3.72 -18.84 11.70
N ASP A 126 -3.84 -19.78 12.62
CA ASP A 126 -3.10 -19.81 13.89
C ASP A 126 -2.07 -20.94 13.96
N THR A 127 -1.93 -21.73 12.88
CA THR A 127 -1.02 -22.88 12.83
C THR A 127 0.37 -22.54 12.28
N ALA A 128 0.58 -21.33 11.77
CA ALA A 128 1.87 -20.92 11.21
C ALA A 128 2.87 -20.66 12.34
N GLU A 129 4.04 -21.29 12.29
CA GLU A 129 5.07 -21.13 13.32
C GLU A 129 5.97 -19.91 13.08
N ASN A 130 6.00 -19.41 11.84
CA ASN A 130 6.84 -18.28 11.45
C ASN A 130 6.28 -17.52 10.23
N ALA A 131 6.88 -16.36 9.95
CA ALA A 131 6.45 -15.48 8.86
C ALA A 131 6.63 -16.09 7.46
N GLU A 132 7.60 -16.98 7.26
CA GLU A 132 7.83 -17.63 5.97
C GLU A 132 6.70 -18.61 5.66
N GLN A 133 6.36 -19.49 6.61
CA GLN A 133 5.21 -20.38 6.51
C GLN A 133 3.90 -19.59 6.34
N ALA A 134 3.74 -18.47 7.05
CA ALA A 134 2.58 -17.60 6.88
C ALA A 134 2.47 -17.05 5.45
N MET A 135 3.60 -16.72 4.80
CA MET A 135 3.60 -16.26 3.42
C MET A 135 3.24 -17.36 2.43
N ASP A 136 3.66 -18.60 2.67
CA ASP A 136 3.33 -19.72 1.80
C ASP A 136 1.82 -20.08 1.81
N ILE A 137 1.11 -19.69 2.87
CA ILE A 137 -0.34 -19.91 3.00
C ILE A 137 -1.16 -18.82 2.28
N MET A 138 -0.59 -17.63 2.05
CA MET A 138 -1.24 -16.49 1.38
C MET A 138 -1.31 -16.66 -0.14
#